data_AF-A0A4R2TSJ2-F1
#
_entry.id   AF-A0A4R2TSJ2-F1
#
_cell.length_a   1.000
_cell.length_b   1.000
_cell.length_c   1.000
_cell.angle_alpha   90.00
_cell.angle_beta   90.00
_cell.angle_gamma   90.00
#
_symmetry.space_group_name_H-M   'P 1'
#
loop_
_entity.id
_entity.type
_entity.pdbx_description
1 polymer ?
#
loop_
_entity_poly.entity_id
_entity_poly.type
_entity_poly.pdbx_seq_one_letter_code
_entity_poly.pdbx_strand_id
1 'polypeptide(L)'
;MHSEILRPMVVLIAWTLVMLGWTLATRLPAMKAAGVDMGKLVGTKGSDADRSLPPQVQWKAHNHNHLMEQPTLFYAVCTVLALSGTGNGINSWIAWAYVGLRIVHSVV
;
A
#
# COMPACT_ATOMS: atom_id res chain seq x y z
N MET A 1 13.00 -26.15 1.84
CA MET A 1 12.93 -25.39 0.56
C MET A 1 12.00 -24.21 0.78
N HIS A 2 12.47 -22.97 0.61
CA HIS A 2 11.60 -21.80 0.71
C HIS A 2 10.85 -21.59 -0.61
N SER A 3 9.55 -21.31 -0.56
CA SER A 3 8.77 -21.02 -1.77
C SER A 3 9.14 -19.65 -2.33
N GLU A 4 9.51 -19.58 -3.61
CA GLU A 4 9.98 -18.34 -4.24
C GLU A 4 8.89 -17.25 -4.30
N ILE A 5 7.61 -17.64 -4.30
CA ILE A 5 6.48 -16.71 -4.32
C ILE A 5 6.35 -15.85 -3.05
N LEU A 6 7.01 -16.23 -1.96
CA LEU A 6 7.03 -15.42 -0.74
C LEU A 6 7.84 -14.13 -0.93
N ARG A 7 8.83 -14.13 -1.83
CA ARG A 7 9.66 -12.93 -2.11
C ARG A 7 8.82 -11.77 -2.68
N PRO A 8 8.04 -11.93 -3.76
CA PRO A 8 7.20 -10.84 -4.26
C PRO A 8 6.14 -10.39 -3.24
N MET A 9 5.60 -11.30 -2.41
CA MET A 9 4.70 -10.90 -1.32
C MET A 9 5.38 -9.93 -0.36
N VAL A 10 6.59 -10.27 0.12
CA VAL A 10 7.33 -9.42 1.05
C VAL A 10 7.68 -8.07 0.42
N VAL A 11 8.04 -8.05 -0.87
CA VAL A 11 8.31 -6.80 -1.58
C VAL A 11 7.08 -5.91 -1.65
N LEU A 12 5.90 -6.45 -1.97
CA LEU A 12 4.69 -5.65 -2.01
C LEU A 12 4.30 -5.13 -0.63
N ILE A 13 4.47 -5.94 0.42
CA ILE A 13 4.28 -5.52 1.82
C ILE A 13 5.23 -4.36 2.16
N ALA A 14 6.52 -4.50 1.83
CA ALA A 14 7.51 -3.46 2.06
C ALA A 14 7.16 -2.17 1.30
N TRP A 15 6.69 -2.27 0.05
CA TRP A 15 6.23 -1.13 -0.72
C TRP A 15 5.02 -0.44 -0.07
N THR A 16 4.05 -1.20 0.45
CA THR A 16 2.92 -0.65 1.20
C THR A 16 3.39 0.13 2.44
N LEU A 17 4.41 -0.36 3.15
CA LEU A 17 5.01 0.36 4.29
C LEU A 17 5.76 1.63 3.87
N VAL A 18 6.46 1.61 2.73
CA VAL A 18 7.08 2.82 2.15
C VAL A 18 6.02 3.87 1.85
N MET A 19 4.90 3.46 1.23
CA MET A 19 3.78 4.36 0.95
C MET A 19 3.10 4.88 2.22
N LEU A 20 3.00 4.06 3.27
CA LEU A 20 2.51 4.51 4.58
C LEU A 20 3.44 5.60 5.16
N GLY A 21 4.74 5.34 5.17
CA GLY A 21 5.75 6.30 5.63
C GLY A 21 5.68 7.62 4.85
N TRP A 22 5.54 7.55 3.52
CA TRP A 22 5.40 8.74 2.68
C TRP A 22 4.12 9.53 2.98
N THR A 23 3.01 8.83 3.18
CA THR A 23 1.73 9.44 3.55
C THR A 23 1.85 10.17 4.89
N LEU A 24 2.45 9.53 5.91
CA LEU A 24 2.66 10.15 7.21
C LEU A 24 3.62 11.36 7.13
N ALA A 25 4.73 11.20 6.42
CA ALA A 25 5.74 12.26 6.26
C ALA A 25 5.19 13.51 5.56
N THR A 26 4.17 13.37 4.71
CA THR A 26 3.57 14.49 3.97
C THR A 26 2.30 15.03 4.62
N ARG A 27 1.45 14.16 5.20
CA ARG A 27 0.19 14.59 5.84
C ARG A 27 0.41 15.25 7.19
N LEU A 28 1.26 14.72 8.05
CA LEU A 28 1.46 15.27 9.41
C LEU A 28 1.93 16.74 9.38
N PRO A 29 2.91 17.15 8.53
CA PRO A 29 3.30 18.55 8.43
C PRO A 29 2.19 19.43 7.82
N ALA A 30 1.49 18.93 6.81
CA ALA A 30 0.42 19.68 6.14
C ALA A 30 -0.77 19.94 7.08
N MET A 31 -1.14 18.97 7.90
CA MET A 31 -2.17 19.13 8.94
C MET A 31 -1.76 20.15 10.00
N LYS A 32 -0.48 20.12 10.42
CA LYS A 32 0.06 21.10 11.37
C LYS A 32 0.04 22.52 10.78
N ALA A 33 0.41 22.68 9.50
CA ALA A 33 0.38 23.96 8.81
C ALA A 33 -1.04 24.49 8.61
N ALA A 34 -2.02 23.61 8.41
CA ALA A 34 -3.43 23.94 8.29
C ALA A 34 -4.11 24.21 9.66
N GLY A 35 -3.38 24.14 10.78
CA GLY A 35 -3.94 24.36 12.12
C GLY A 35 -4.97 23.31 12.56
N VAL A 36 -4.93 22.12 11.96
CA VAL A 36 -5.89 21.06 12.23
C VAL A 36 -5.61 20.44 13.60
N ASP A 37 -6.59 20.53 14.49
CA ASP A 37 -6.52 19.94 15.83
C ASP A 37 -6.76 18.43 15.76
N MET A 38 -5.67 17.66 15.88
CA MET A 38 -5.70 16.19 15.83
C MET A 38 -6.61 15.57 16.88
N GLY A 39 -6.81 16.24 18.04
CA GLY A 39 -7.71 15.77 19.08
C GLY A 39 -9.19 15.83 18.68
N LYS A 40 -9.56 16.73 17.75
CA LYS A 40 -10.93 16.87 17.23
C LYS A 40 -11.22 15.97 16.03
N LEU A 41 -10.19 15.33 15.47
CA LEU A 41 -10.32 14.39 14.37
C LEU A 41 -10.68 12.96 14.82
N VAL A 42 -10.60 12.66 16.11
CA VAL A 42 -10.99 11.36 16.66
C VAL A 42 -12.48 11.13 16.41
N GLY A 43 -12.83 10.08 15.66
CA GLY A 43 -14.21 9.77 15.27
C GLY A 43 -14.68 10.41 13.95
N THR A 44 -13.84 11.23 13.30
CA THR A 44 -14.13 11.76 11.96
C THR A 44 -13.81 10.75 10.86
N LYS A 45 -14.37 10.93 9.67
CA LYS A 45 -14.06 10.06 8.53
C LYS A 45 -12.74 10.48 7.91
N GLY A 46 -12.00 9.54 7.34
CA GLY A 46 -10.77 9.84 6.59
C GLY A 46 -10.98 10.90 5.48
N SER A 47 -12.19 10.94 4.91
CA SER A 47 -12.63 11.94 3.92
C SER A 47 -12.76 13.37 4.46
N ASP A 48 -12.92 13.56 5.78
CA ASP A 48 -13.03 14.90 6.37
C ASP A 48 -11.66 15.60 6.40
N ALA A 49 -10.57 14.81 6.49
CA ALA A 49 -9.21 15.30 6.28
C ALA A 49 -8.94 15.65 4.79
N ASP A 50 -9.68 15.07 3.84
CA ASP A 50 -9.55 15.38 2.39
C ASP A 50 -10.02 16.77 2.03
N ARG A 51 -10.93 17.36 2.79
CA ARG A 51 -11.35 18.76 2.59
C ARG A 51 -10.35 19.79 3.11
N SER A 52 -9.47 19.41 4.02
CA SER A 52 -8.60 20.32 4.75
C SER A 52 -7.15 20.34 4.26
N LEU A 53 -6.76 19.41 3.37
CA LEU A 53 -5.39 19.29 2.88
C LEU A 53 -5.27 19.48 1.37
N PRO A 54 -4.13 20.02 0.88
CA PRO A 54 -3.89 20.18 -0.55
C PRO A 54 -3.97 18.85 -1.32
N PRO A 55 -4.49 18.83 -2.56
CA PRO A 55 -4.58 17.62 -3.38
C PRO A 55 -3.23 16.90 -3.58
N GLN A 56 -2.14 17.67 -3.62
CA GLN A 56 -0.79 17.14 -3.76
C GLN A 56 -0.37 16.26 -2.57
N VAL A 57 -0.91 16.49 -1.38
CA VAL A 57 -0.62 15.66 -0.20
C VAL A 57 -1.54 14.43 -0.19
N GLN A 58 -2.77 14.60 -0.67
CA GLN A 58 -3.80 13.57 -0.57
C GLN A 58 -3.65 12.39 -1.52
N TRP A 59 -3.08 12.59 -2.71
CA TRP A 59 -2.89 11.48 -3.65
C TRP A 59 -2.04 10.33 -3.07
N LYS A 60 -1.10 10.62 -2.16
CA LYS A 60 -0.30 9.58 -1.48
C LYS A 60 -1.17 8.71 -0.59
N ALA A 61 -2.10 9.33 0.15
CA ALA A 61 -3.03 8.63 1.02
C ALA A 61 -4.01 7.77 0.21
N HIS A 62 -4.51 8.31 -0.90
CA HIS A 62 -5.36 7.55 -1.83
C HIS A 62 -4.60 6.35 -2.43
N ASN A 63 -3.35 6.53 -2.84
CA ASN A 63 -2.51 5.42 -3.33
C ASN A 63 -2.27 4.36 -2.23
N HIS A 64 -2.01 4.78 -1.00
CA HIS A 64 -1.87 3.84 0.12
C HIS A 64 -3.16 3.03 0.37
N ASN A 65 -4.32 3.67 0.35
CA ASN A 65 -5.61 2.97 0.50
C ASN A 65 -5.84 1.98 -0.64
N HIS A 66 -5.54 2.37 -1.87
CA HIS A 66 -5.65 1.50 -3.04
C HIS A 66 -4.74 0.26 -2.92
N LEU A 67 -3.53 0.43 -2.37
CA LEU A 67 -2.61 -0.67 -2.06
C LEU A 67 -3.07 -1.55 -0.90
N MET A 68 -4.01 -1.12 -0.06
CA MET A 68 -4.61 -1.98 0.96
C MET A 68 -5.83 -2.73 0.44
N GLU A 69 -6.63 -2.11 -0.41
CA GLU A 69 -7.87 -2.70 -0.90
C GLU A 69 -7.63 -3.75 -1.99
N GLN A 70 -6.85 -3.39 -3.02
CA GLN A 70 -6.81 -4.21 -4.23
C GLN A 70 -5.89 -5.45 -4.18
N PRO A 71 -4.72 -5.45 -3.53
CA PRO A 71 -3.84 -6.63 -3.51
C PRO A 71 -4.21 -7.67 -2.45
N THR A 72 -5.35 -7.52 -1.75
CA THR A 72 -5.83 -8.50 -0.76
C THR A 72 -5.89 -9.92 -1.35
N LEU A 73 -6.41 -10.05 -2.58
CA LEU A 73 -6.48 -11.35 -3.28
C LEU A 73 -5.10 -11.86 -3.72
N PHE A 74 -4.17 -10.96 -4.04
CA PHE A 74 -2.80 -11.36 -4.41
C PHE A 74 -2.11 -12.09 -3.25
N TYR A 75 -2.22 -11.57 -2.03
CA TYR A 75 -1.65 -12.23 -0.84
C TYR A 75 -2.30 -13.59 -0.57
N ALA A 76 -3.63 -13.70 -0.73
CA ALA A 76 -4.35 -14.96 -0.57
C ALA A 76 -3.87 -16.01 -1.59
N VAL A 77 -3.81 -15.65 -2.87
CA VAL A 77 -3.35 -16.54 -3.94
C VAL A 77 -1.90 -16.98 -3.74
N CYS A 78 -0.99 -16.05 -3.41
CA CYS A 78 0.40 -16.40 -3.16
C CYS A 78 0.57 -17.33 -1.95
N THR A 79 -0.25 -17.14 -0.91
CA THR A 79 -0.25 -18.03 0.27
C THR A 79 -0.72 -19.45 -0.10
N VAL A 80 -1.81 -19.56 -0.87
CA VAL A 80 -2.29 -20.87 -1.37
C VAL A 80 -1.21 -21.58 -2.18
N LEU A 81 -0.58 -20.88 -3.14
CA LEU A 81 0.49 -21.44 -3.97
C LEU A 81 1.73 -21.85 -3.16
N ALA A 82 2.08 -21.08 -2.13
CA ALA A 82 3.17 -21.44 -1.22
C ALA A 82 2.85 -22.72 -0.43
N LEU A 83 1.63 -22.85 0.10
CA LEU A 83 1.18 -24.01 0.87
C LEU A 83 0.99 -25.27 0.01
N SER A 84 0.51 -25.12 -1.23
CA SER A 84 0.38 -26.21 -2.19
C SER A 84 1.72 -26.66 -2.80
N GLY A 85 2.84 -26.01 -2.46
CA GLY A 85 4.16 -26.33 -3.00
C GLY A 85 4.37 -25.92 -4.46
N THR A 86 3.43 -25.19 -5.06
CA THR A 86 3.44 -24.76 -6.47
C THR A 86 3.91 -23.32 -6.66
N GLY A 87 4.35 -22.63 -5.61
CA GLY A 87 4.81 -21.24 -5.67
C GLY A 87 6.19 -21.00 -6.32
N ASN A 88 6.76 -21.97 -7.04
CA ASN A 88 8.06 -21.81 -7.70
C ASN A 88 7.91 -21.70 -9.22
N GLY A 89 8.99 -21.34 -9.93
CA GLY A 89 8.98 -21.26 -11.39
C GLY A 89 7.97 -20.21 -11.87
N ILE A 90 7.17 -20.54 -12.89
CA ILE A 90 6.30 -19.57 -13.59
C ILE A 90 5.37 -18.78 -12.65
N ASN A 91 4.87 -19.39 -11.58
CA ASN A 91 4.01 -18.73 -10.60
C ASN A 91 4.75 -17.60 -9.85
N SER A 92 6.03 -17.78 -9.55
CA SER A 92 6.87 -16.73 -8.95
C SER A 92 7.12 -15.58 -9.95
N TRP A 93 7.40 -15.90 -11.21
CA TRP A 93 7.61 -14.89 -12.26
C TRP A 93 6.35 -14.04 -12.50
N ILE A 94 5.17 -14.66 -12.53
CA ILE A 94 3.89 -13.94 -12.65
C ILE A 94 3.67 -13.05 -11.43
N ALA A 95 3.95 -13.53 -10.22
CA ALA A 95 3.83 -12.74 -9.01
C ALA A 95 4.78 -11.52 -9.03
N TRP A 96 6.01 -11.67 -9.51
CA TRP A 96 6.94 -10.55 -9.72
C TRP A 96 6.44 -9.54 -10.75
N ALA A 97 5.89 -10.01 -11.87
CA ALA A 97 5.29 -9.11 -12.87
C ALA A 97 4.15 -8.30 -12.26
N TYR A 98 3.27 -8.92 -11.47
CA TYR A 98 2.21 -8.24 -10.75
C TYR A 98 2.75 -7.17 -9.78
N VAL A 99 3.77 -7.51 -8.98
CA VAL A 99 4.40 -6.57 -8.04
C VAL A 99 5.03 -5.38 -8.78
N GLY A 100 5.76 -5.63 -9.87
CA GLY A 100 6.34 -4.57 -10.70
C GLY A 100 5.28 -3.62 -11.25
N LEU A 101 4.20 -4.17 -11.83
CA LEU A 101 3.07 -3.38 -12.31
C LEU A 101 2.41 -2.55 -11.21
N ARG A 102 2.25 -3.12 -10.00
CA ARG A 102 1.70 -2.43 -8.84
C ARG A 102 2.56 -1.26 -8.40
N ILE A 103 3.87 -1.44 -8.31
CA ILE A 103 4.81 -0.39 -7.91
C ILE A 103 4.78 0.75 -8.94
N VAL A 104 4.82 0.42 -10.23
CA VAL A 104 4.75 1.43 -11.30
C VAL A 104 3.43 2.19 -11.24
N HIS A 105 2.29 1.50 -11.13
CA HIS A 105 0.98 2.13 -11.04
C HIS A 105 0.85 3.04 -9.81
N SER A 106 1.55 2.74 -8.71
CA SER A 106 1.54 3.59 -7.52
C SER A 106 2.23 4.96 -7.68
N VAL A 107 3.09 5.11 -8.68
CA VAL A 107 3.92 6.31 -8.88
C VAL A 107 3.45 7.15 -10.08
N VAL A 108 2.62 6.57 -10.95
CA VAL A 108 2.00 7.22 -12.12
C VAL A 108 0.64 7.78 -11.75
#